data_AF-A0A3D4ZV56-F1
#
_entry.id   AF-A0A3D4ZV56-F1
#
_cell.length_a   1.000
_cell.length_b   1.000
_cell.length_c   1.000
_cell.angle_alpha   90.00
_cell.angle_beta   90.00
_cell.angle_gamma   90.00
#
_symmetry.space_group_name_H-M   'P 1'
#
loop_
_entity.id
_entity.type
_entity.pdbx_description
1 polymer ?
#
loop_
_entity_poly.entity_id
_entity_poly.type
_entity_poly.pdbx_seq_one_letter_code
_entity_poly.pdbx_strand_id
1 'polypeptide(L)'
;MTASGCCSSARSRPASRCTSRAGANSRGWRDEPVSDEHASGHSPTGLSPATLVHTGSKLVEQVTIDVLDYDEAGFDHYQTTRADELAGVPTDPRVTWIRVKGLHDVETISVAGEQLGIHPLLLEDILDCRQRPKLEEYPHHLAIIIKWFDWEADAGELTTRQVSVMLGDGYVVTFEEEPCPAFEQVFRRIVSGAGRIRRMEADYLTYALIDAVVDSYFTVLDDLDDRLERLEDEVLVETAPDISAEIQSMRRALIFLGGLLRPIRGAVEAFHRCDTTLVSDGMPAYTRDLRDHMYYVVDAAQTLRETVAVLTDMHLAAMANRTNEVMRVLTIIATIFIPLTFIAGIYGMNFEHMPELPLPWAYPVVLGVMAVVATAMLAYFRRKRWL
;
A
#
# COMPACT_ATOMS: atom_id res chain seq x y z
N MET A 1 -22.13 36.77 -41.51
CA MET A 1 -23.06 36.69 -42.67
C MET A 1 -22.94 35.29 -43.26
N THR A 2 -24.04 34.51 -43.18
CA THR A 2 -24.48 33.37 -44.04
C THR A 2 -23.49 32.22 -44.33
N ALA A 3 -23.78 30.92 -44.26
CA ALA A 3 -24.98 30.06 -44.11
C ALA A 3 -24.43 28.60 -43.91
N SER A 4 -24.80 27.77 -42.92
CA SER A 4 -25.97 26.87 -42.78
C SER A 4 -26.20 25.80 -43.89
N GLY A 5 -26.25 24.53 -43.49
CA GLY A 5 -26.84 23.36 -44.21
C GLY A 5 -25.81 22.25 -44.53
N CYS A 6 -26.02 20.94 -44.35
CA CYS A 6 -27.23 20.14 -44.15
C CYS A 6 -26.87 18.74 -43.61
N CYS A 7 -27.86 18.12 -42.96
CA CYS A 7 -27.89 16.78 -42.36
C CYS A 7 -28.24 15.69 -43.41
N SER A 8 -27.77 14.43 -43.27
CA SER A 8 -28.61 13.20 -43.36
C SER A 8 -27.84 11.86 -43.46
N SER A 9 -28.05 10.99 -42.46
CA SER A 9 -28.38 9.55 -42.49
C SER A 9 -27.62 8.51 -43.34
N ALA A 10 -27.12 7.44 -42.70
CA ALA A 10 -27.25 6.02 -43.12
C ALA A 10 -26.81 5.06 -41.99
N ARG A 11 -27.76 4.45 -41.25
CA ARG A 11 -28.18 3.03 -41.28
C ARG A 11 -27.16 1.99 -40.78
N SER A 12 -27.51 1.45 -39.60
CA SER A 12 -27.10 0.19 -38.99
C SER A 12 -27.59 -1.07 -39.75
N ARG A 13 -26.75 -2.12 -39.84
CA ARG A 13 -27.00 -3.51 -39.33
C ARG A 13 -25.93 -4.52 -39.82
N PRO A 14 -25.79 -5.69 -39.15
CA PRO A 14 -24.54 -6.45 -39.04
C PRO A 14 -24.47 -7.71 -39.91
N ALA A 15 -23.27 -8.27 -40.05
CA ALA A 15 -22.98 -9.60 -40.58
C ALA A 15 -21.77 -10.16 -39.82
N SER A 16 -21.55 -11.46 -39.60
CA SER A 16 -22.34 -12.69 -39.63
C SER A 16 -21.38 -13.76 -39.10
N ARG A 17 -21.88 -14.71 -38.32
CA ARG A 17 -21.12 -15.88 -37.84
C ARG A 17 -20.53 -16.66 -39.03
N CYS A 18 -19.25 -17.01 -38.95
CA CYS A 18 -18.66 -18.07 -39.76
C CYS A 18 -17.99 -19.08 -38.83
N THR A 19 -18.60 -20.25 -38.74
CA THR A 19 -18.05 -21.48 -38.17
C THR A 19 -17.22 -22.21 -39.21
N SER A 20 -16.00 -22.64 -38.87
CA SER A 20 -15.39 -23.82 -39.51
C SER A 20 -14.39 -24.51 -38.57
N ARG A 21 -14.69 -25.77 -38.26
CA ARG A 21 -13.82 -26.77 -37.61
C ARG A 21 -12.83 -27.34 -38.63
N ALA A 22 -11.57 -27.44 -38.24
CA ALA A 22 -10.59 -28.51 -38.52
C ALA A 22 -9.33 -28.15 -37.70
N GLY A 23 -8.67 -28.96 -36.90
CA GLY A 23 -8.54 -30.43 -36.88
C GLY A 23 -7.04 -30.76 -36.95
N ALA A 24 -6.45 -31.07 -35.80
CA ALA A 24 -5.13 -31.69 -35.55
C ALA A 24 -3.85 -30.85 -35.80
N ASN A 25 -3.05 -30.61 -34.76
CA ASN A 25 -1.99 -31.57 -34.37
C ASN A 25 -1.41 -31.22 -32.99
N SER A 26 -1.51 -32.16 -32.06
CA SER A 26 -0.98 -32.13 -30.71
C SER A 26 0.51 -32.46 -30.70
N ARG A 27 1.37 -31.54 -30.27
CA ARG A 27 2.69 -31.85 -29.71
C ARG A 27 2.93 -30.95 -28.51
N GLY A 28 3.18 -31.60 -27.38
CA GLY A 28 3.15 -31.01 -26.07
C GLY A 28 4.28 -30.01 -25.85
N TRP A 29 3.88 -28.84 -25.36
CA TRP A 29 4.67 -28.08 -24.42
C TRP A 29 4.10 -28.44 -23.06
N ARG A 30 4.90 -29.15 -22.26
CA ARG A 30 4.60 -29.31 -20.84
C ARG A 30 4.80 -27.92 -20.25
N ASP A 31 3.73 -27.36 -19.71
CA ASP A 31 3.81 -26.28 -18.74
C ASP A 31 4.66 -26.79 -17.58
N GLU A 32 5.92 -26.38 -17.54
CA GLU A 32 6.69 -26.39 -16.31
C GLU A 32 6.06 -25.34 -15.40
N PRO A 33 5.72 -25.68 -14.15
CA PRO A 33 5.26 -24.67 -13.21
C PRO A 33 6.43 -23.72 -12.97
N VAL A 34 6.23 -22.43 -13.26
CA VAL A 34 7.05 -21.35 -12.70
C VAL A 34 6.89 -21.48 -11.19
N SER A 35 7.88 -22.10 -10.56
CA SER A 35 7.95 -22.18 -9.12
C SER A 35 8.21 -20.77 -8.60
N ASP A 36 7.18 -20.18 -7.98
CA ASP A 36 7.32 -19.06 -7.05
C ASP A 36 8.20 -19.52 -5.87
N GLU A 37 9.52 -19.54 -6.11
CA GLU A 37 10.50 -19.53 -5.04
C GLU A 37 10.38 -18.18 -4.35
N HIS A 38 9.60 -18.19 -3.28
CA HIS A 38 9.66 -17.20 -2.23
C HIS A 38 11.13 -17.02 -1.87
N ALA A 39 11.72 -15.90 -2.29
CA ALA A 39 13.07 -15.51 -1.89
C ALA A 39 13.12 -15.55 -0.36
N SER A 40 13.77 -16.60 0.17
CA SER A 40 13.84 -16.85 1.60
C SER A 40 14.50 -15.67 2.28
N GLY A 41 13.75 -14.96 3.14
CA GLY A 41 14.13 -13.69 3.77
C GLY A 41 15.27 -13.75 4.80
N HIS A 42 16.25 -14.64 4.64
CA HIS A 42 17.46 -14.65 5.46
C HIS A 42 18.60 -13.98 4.69
N SER A 43 19.30 -13.03 5.31
CA SER A 43 20.61 -12.60 4.80
C SER A 43 21.48 -13.83 4.63
N PRO A 44 22.31 -13.94 3.58
CA PRO A 44 23.34 -14.97 3.53
C PRO A 44 24.24 -14.83 4.78
N THR A 45 23.97 -15.65 5.79
CA THR A 45 24.63 -15.57 7.09
C THR A 45 26.05 -16.11 6.96
N GLY A 46 27.04 -15.34 7.45
CA GLY A 46 28.44 -15.77 7.48
C GLY A 46 29.32 -15.24 6.34
N LEU A 47 28.84 -14.27 5.55
CA LEU A 47 29.68 -13.54 4.61
C LEU A 47 30.63 -12.58 5.34
N SER A 48 31.79 -12.34 4.75
CA SER A 48 32.71 -11.30 5.22
C SER A 48 32.05 -9.92 5.09
N PRO A 49 32.31 -8.98 6.01
CA PRO A 49 31.89 -7.58 5.84
C PRO A 49 32.33 -7.03 4.48
N ALA A 50 31.52 -6.17 3.86
CA ALA A 50 31.68 -5.62 2.51
C ALA A 50 31.48 -6.62 1.36
N THR A 51 30.81 -7.76 1.59
CA THR A 51 30.39 -8.63 0.48
C THR A 51 29.15 -8.05 -0.19
N LEU A 52 29.26 -7.71 -1.48
CA LEU A 52 28.17 -7.12 -2.25
C LEU A 52 27.14 -8.19 -2.65
N VAL A 53 25.94 -8.11 -2.07
CA VAL A 53 24.81 -8.99 -2.39
C VAL A 53 23.55 -8.15 -2.54
N HIS A 54 22.91 -8.22 -3.71
CA HIS A 54 21.60 -7.61 -3.92
C HIS A 54 20.51 -8.45 -3.25
N THR A 55 19.74 -7.83 -2.34
CA THR A 55 18.64 -8.50 -1.62
C THR A 55 17.26 -8.03 -2.07
N GLY A 56 17.20 -7.05 -2.98
CA GLY A 56 15.96 -6.55 -3.57
C GLY A 56 15.31 -7.58 -4.49
N SER A 57 13.98 -7.53 -4.58
CA SER A 57 13.20 -8.37 -5.50
C SER A 57 12.83 -7.64 -6.79
N LYS A 58 13.06 -6.32 -6.86
CA LYS A 58 12.75 -5.53 -8.05
C LYS A 58 13.89 -5.63 -9.06
N LEU A 59 13.53 -6.01 -10.27
CA LEU A 59 14.42 -6.13 -11.41
C LEU A 59 13.95 -5.14 -12.47
N VAL A 60 14.88 -4.35 -13.00
CA VAL A 60 14.62 -3.52 -14.19
C VAL A 60 15.23 -4.22 -15.39
N GLU A 61 14.71 -3.98 -16.60
CA GLU A 61 15.20 -4.65 -17.81
C GLU A 61 16.69 -4.39 -18.07
N GLN A 62 17.16 -3.19 -17.73
CA GLN A 62 18.55 -2.80 -17.88
C GLN A 62 18.93 -1.73 -16.85
N VAL A 63 20.11 -1.88 -16.24
CA VAL A 63 20.68 -0.84 -15.37
C VAL A 63 21.14 0.34 -16.22
N THR A 64 20.71 1.54 -15.86
CA THR A 64 21.06 2.77 -16.57
C THR A 64 21.63 3.79 -15.61
N ILE A 65 22.63 4.54 -16.08
CA ILE A 65 23.27 5.62 -15.37
C ILE A 65 23.00 6.91 -16.14
N ASP A 66 22.20 7.80 -15.56
CA ASP A 66 21.96 9.15 -16.10
C ASP A 66 22.87 10.14 -15.38
N VAL A 67 23.54 11.00 -16.13
CA VAL A 67 24.38 12.07 -15.58
C VAL A 67 23.85 13.41 -16.09
N LEU A 68 23.53 14.27 -15.14
CA LEU A 68 22.99 15.60 -15.38
C LEU A 68 23.89 16.65 -14.72
N ASP A 69 24.60 17.41 -15.53
CA ASP A 69 25.38 18.56 -15.10
C ASP A 69 24.56 19.84 -15.33
N TYR A 70 24.45 20.71 -14.33
CA TYR A 70 23.67 21.93 -14.50
C TYR A 70 24.20 23.13 -13.73
N ASP A 71 23.85 24.31 -14.23
CA ASP A 71 24.02 25.61 -13.59
C ASP A 71 22.78 26.49 -13.87
N GLU A 72 22.86 27.76 -13.50
CA GLU A 72 21.79 28.73 -13.77
C GLU A 72 21.51 28.91 -15.28
N ALA A 73 22.55 28.80 -16.12
CA ALA A 73 22.46 29.08 -17.55
C ALA A 73 21.90 27.90 -18.36
N GLY A 74 22.20 26.67 -17.97
CA GLY A 74 21.84 25.49 -18.75
C GLY A 74 22.07 24.17 -18.02
N PHE A 75 21.92 23.10 -18.79
CA PHE A 75 22.23 21.75 -18.34
C PHE A 75 22.77 20.94 -19.51
N ASP A 76 23.64 19.99 -19.20
CA ASP A 76 24.10 18.94 -20.09
C ASP A 76 23.65 17.60 -19.51
N HIS A 77 23.16 16.71 -20.37
CA HIS A 77 22.61 15.43 -19.95
C HIS A 77 23.07 14.33 -20.89
N TYR A 78 23.58 13.24 -20.33
CA TYR A 78 23.85 12.02 -21.07
C TYR A 78 23.47 10.79 -20.25
N GLN A 79 23.23 9.69 -20.95
CA GLN A 79 22.86 8.42 -20.35
C GLN A 79 23.82 7.35 -20.86
N THR A 80 24.25 6.48 -19.96
CA THR A 80 25.08 5.31 -20.28
C THR A 80 24.57 4.08 -19.53
N THR A 81 24.93 2.90 -20.01
CA THR A 81 24.69 1.61 -19.34
C THR A 81 26.00 1.02 -18.81
N ARG A 82 27.09 1.78 -18.92
CA ARG A 82 28.45 1.35 -18.65
C ARG A 82 29.02 2.20 -17.56
N ALA A 83 29.20 1.63 -16.37
CA ALA A 83 29.79 2.33 -15.24
C ALA A 83 31.18 2.86 -15.58
N ASP A 84 31.98 2.11 -16.35
CA ASP A 84 33.35 2.50 -16.73
C ASP A 84 33.46 3.83 -17.50
N GLU A 85 32.36 4.33 -18.05
CA GLU A 85 32.30 5.64 -18.74
C GLU A 85 32.13 6.83 -17.78
N LEU A 86 31.90 6.61 -16.48
CA LEU A 86 31.90 7.69 -15.50
C LEU A 86 33.30 8.29 -15.37
N ALA A 87 33.38 9.62 -15.41
CA ALA A 87 34.64 10.37 -15.26
C ALA A 87 35.20 10.35 -13.82
N GLY A 88 34.62 9.56 -12.93
CA GLY A 88 34.91 9.53 -11.49
C GLY A 88 34.14 10.60 -10.72
N VAL A 89 34.70 11.02 -9.58
CA VAL A 89 34.14 12.09 -8.74
C VAL A 89 34.13 13.40 -9.54
N PRO A 90 32.96 14.04 -9.74
CA PRO A 90 32.87 15.31 -10.45
C PRO A 90 33.71 16.39 -9.77
N THR A 91 34.39 17.22 -10.58
CA THR A 91 35.19 18.37 -10.12
C THR A 91 34.81 19.67 -10.84
N ASP A 92 33.72 19.63 -11.61
CA ASP A 92 33.19 20.78 -12.33
C ASP A 92 32.59 21.78 -11.32
N PRO A 93 32.68 23.11 -11.55
CA PRO A 93 31.95 24.11 -10.76
C PRO A 93 30.42 23.97 -10.84
N ARG A 94 29.89 23.21 -11.80
CA ARG A 94 28.46 22.88 -11.94
C ARG A 94 28.02 21.85 -10.90
N VAL A 95 26.72 21.80 -10.65
CA VAL A 95 26.14 20.72 -9.86
C VAL A 95 25.96 19.51 -10.75
N THR A 96 26.54 18.38 -10.36
CA THR A 96 26.39 17.10 -11.06
C THR A 96 25.44 16.17 -10.32
N TRP A 97 24.41 15.68 -10.99
CA TRP A 97 23.54 14.63 -10.48
C TRP A 97 23.71 13.33 -11.26
N ILE A 98 24.21 12.30 -10.60
CA ILE A 98 24.39 10.95 -11.15
C ILE A 98 23.28 10.06 -10.62
N ARG A 99 22.49 9.45 -11.52
CA ARG A 99 21.37 8.56 -11.19
C ARG A 99 21.67 7.16 -11.67
N VAL A 100 21.87 6.24 -10.74
CA VAL A 100 21.99 4.80 -11.02
C VAL A 100 20.62 4.15 -10.80
N LYS A 101 20.00 3.69 -11.88
CA LYS A 101 18.66 3.07 -11.88
C LYS A 101 18.78 1.57 -12.08
N GLY A 102 18.32 0.80 -11.09
CA GLY A 102 18.40 -0.65 -11.04
C GLY A 102 19.58 -1.11 -10.18
N LEU A 103 19.29 -1.91 -9.13
CA LEU A 103 20.29 -2.39 -8.18
C LEU A 103 20.73 -3.85 -8.39
N HIS A 104 20.11 -4.53 -9.34
CA HIS A 104 20.30 -5.97 -9.54
C HIS A 104 21.62 -6.34 -10.24
N ASP A 105 22.25 -5.41 -10.96
CA ASP A 105 23.58 -5.59 -11.57
C ASP A 105 24.68 -5.16 -10.60
N VAL A 106 25.09 -6.10 -9.75
CA VAL A 106 26.08 -5.87 -8.70
C VAL A 106 27.45 -5.47 -9.27
N GLU A 107 27.83 -5.97 -10.45
CA GLU A 107 29.12 -5.63 -11.08
C GLU A 107 29.14 -4.16 -11.49
N THR A 108 28.10 -3.71 -12.19
CA THR A 108 27.96 -2.31 -12.60
C THR A 108 27.94 -1.36 -11.40
N ILE A 109 27.25 -1.72 -10.32
CA ILE A 109 27.17 -0.90 -9.10
C ILE A 109 28.52 -0.85 -8.37
N SER A 110 29.24 -1.97 -8.33
CA SER A 110 30.59 -2.02 -7.74
C SER A 110 31.54 -1.10 -8.50
N VAL A 111 31.56 -1.16 -9.83
CA VAL A 111 32.42 -0.30 -10.67
C VAL A 111 32.06 1.18 -10.48
N ALA A 112 30.75 1.51 -10.50
CA ALA A 112 30.30 2.88 -10.28
C ALA A 112 30.71 3.38 -8.89
N GLY A 113 30.56 2.54 -7.87
CA GLY A 113 30.94 2.83 -6.50
C GLY A 113 32.45 3.10 -6.34
N GLU A 114 33.29 2.27 -6.96
CA GLU A 114 34.75 2.46 -6.95
C GLU A 114 35.17 3.78 -7.60
N GLN A 115 34.59 4.11 -8.77
CA GLN A 115 34.91 5.34 -9.48
C GLN A 115 34.46 6.61 -8.74
N LEU A 116 33.35 6.51 -8.00
CA LEU A 116 32.80 7.60 -7.20
C LEU A 116 33.38 7.65 -5.78
N GLY A 117 34.32 6.76 -5.43
CA GLY A 117 34.97 6.72 -4.13
C GLY A 117 34.02 6.35 -2.98
N ILE A 118 32.98 5.57 -3.26
CA ILE A 118 31.98 5.13 -2.29
C ILE A 118 32.61 4.07 -1.37
N HIS A 119 32.42 4.22 -0.06
CA HIS A 119 32.96 3.27 0.90
C HIS A 119 32.34 1.86 0.69
N PRO A 120 33.11 0.76 0.73
CA PRO A 120 32.58 -0.58 0.46
C PRO A 120 31.40 -1.01 1.37
N LEU A 121 31.42 -0.58 2.63
CA LEU A 121 30.29 -0.81 3.55
C LEU A 121 29.02 -0.05 3.13
N LEU A 122 29.17 1.14 2.55
CA LEU A 122 28.03 1.90 2.04
C LEU A 122 27.45 1.21 0.79
N LEU A 123 28.31 0.66 -0.08
CA LEU A 123 27.85 -0.14 -1.22
C LEU A 123 27.11 -1.41 -0.79
N GLU A 124 27.59 -2.08 0.26
CA GLU A 124 26.88 -3.21 0.87
C GLU A 124 25.47 -2.79 1.34
N ASP A 125 25.36 -1.65 2.04
CA ASP A 125 24.08 -1.13 2.51
C ASP A 125 23.13 -0.68 1.38
N ILE A 126 23.68 -0.14 0.29
CA ILE A 126 22.92 0.23 -0.90
C ILE A 126 22.31 -1.02 -1.56
N LEU A 127 23.06 -2.13 -1.62
CA LEU A 127 22.60 -3.38 -2.22
C LEU A 127 21.68 -4.20 -1.30
N ASP A 128 21.82 -4.05 0.03
CA ASP A 128 20.86 -4.63 0.97
C ASP A 128 19.57 -3.80 1.06
N CYS A 129 18.62 -4.10 0.19
CA CYS A 129 17.32 -3.43 0.10
C CYS A 129 16.41 -3.66 1.34
N ARG A 130 16.85 -4.42 2.34
CA ARG A 130 16.15 -4.58 3.63
C ARG A 130 16.69 -3.64 4.71
N GLN A 131 17.72 -2.86 4.39
CA GLN A 131 18.29 -1.92 5.34
C GLN A 131 17.25 -0.94 5.86
N ARG A 132 17.41 -0.60 7.14
CA ARG A 132 16.58 0.42 7.76
C ARG A 132 16.99 1.79 7.25
N PRO A 133 16.02 2.70 7.03
CA PRO A 133 16.33 4.09 6.70
C PRO A 133 17.28 4.72 7.71
N LYS A 134 18.30 5.40 7.21
CA LYS A 134 19.37 5.98 8.02
C LYS A 134 20.08 7.10 7.28
N LEU A 135 20.79 7.91 8.05
CA LEU A 135 21.77 8.86 7.54
C LEU A 135 23.11 8.55 8.21
N GLU A 136 24.16 8.47 7.41
CA GLU A 136 25.53 8.21 7.83
C GLU A 136 26.45 9.27 7.25
N GLU A 137 27.35 9.77 8.09
CA GLU A 137 28.37 10.75 7.72
C GLU A 137 29.69 10.03 7.44
N TYR A 138 30.23 10.25 6.25
CA TYR A 138 31.56 9.80 5.84
C TYR A 138 32.48 11.02 5.64
N PRO A 139 33.80 10.85 5.62
CA PRO A 139 34.74 11.98 5.53
C PRO A 139 34.55 12.92 4.33
N HIS A 140 33.97 12.42 3.23
CA HIS A 140 33.83 13.17 1.97
C HIS A 140 32.41 13.19 1.41
N HIS A 141 31.46 12.50 2.05
CA HIS A 141 30.09 12.44 1.59
C HIS A 141 29.14 12.14 2.75
N LEU A 142 27.90 12.57 2.58
CA LEU A 142 26.77 12.22 3.42
C LEU A 142 25.94 11.17 2.68
N ALA A 143 25.61 10.06 3.35
CA ALA A 143 24.78 9.01 2.77
C ALA A 143 23.44 8.93 3.48
N ILE A 144 22.36 8.91 2.69
CA ILE A 144 20.99 8.89 3.18
C ILE A 144 20.27 7.74 2.48
N ILE A 145 19.81 6.76 3.24
CA ILE A 145 19.02 5.64 2.71
C ILE A 145 17.60 5.82 3.23
N ILE A 146 16.63 5.90 2.31
CA ILE A 146 15.19 6.00 2.63
C ILE A 146 14.39 5.04 1.75
N LYS A 147 13.08 4.95 2.03
CA LYS A 147 12.15 4.11 1.28
C LYS A 147 11.09 4.99 0.66
N TRP A 148 10.75 4.77 -0.60
CA TRP A 148 9.49 5.29 -1.12
C TRP A 148 8.43 4.18 -1.15
N PHE A 149 7.17 4.59 -1.02
CA PHE A 149 6.04 3.70 -0.83
C PHE A 149 5.08 3.77 -2.00
N ASP A 150 4.37 2.67 -2.23
CA ASP A 150 3.30 2.59 -3.21
C ASP A 150 2.19 1.72 -2.62
N TRP A 151 0.94 2.16 -2.78
CA TRP A 151 -0.23 1.46 -2.29
C TRP A 151 -0.96 0.81 -3.47
N GLU A 152 -0.85 -0.50 -3.58
CA GLU A 152 -1.53 -1.27 -4.61
C GLU A 152 -2.96 -1.57 -4.13
N ALA A 153 -3.89 -0.66 -4.41
CA ALA A 153 -5.28 -0.73 -3.92
C ALA A 153 -6.00 -2.04 -4.28
N ASP A 154 -5.71 -2.61 -5.45
CA ASP A 154 -6.29 -3.89 -5.90
C ASP A 154 -5.76 -5.10 -5.12
N ALA A 155 -4.48 -5.07 -4.73
CA ALA A 155 -3.86 -6.10 -3.91
C ALA A 155 -4.11 -5.89 -2.41
N GLY A 156 -4.40 -4.65 -1.99
CA GLY A 156 -4.44 -4.26 -0.59
C GLY A 156 -3.07 -4.37 0.07
N GLU A 157 -2.01 -4.08 -0.68
CA GLU A 157 -0.63 -4.25 -0.23
C GLU A 157 0.16 -2.95 -0.36
N LEU A 158 0.93 -2.65 0.69
CA LEU A 158 1.89 -1.56 0.68
C LEU A 158 3.24 -2.12 0.24
N THR A 159 3.74 -1.66 -0.90
CA THR A 159 5.06 -2.03 -1.39
C THR A 159 6.06 -0.91 -1.14
N THR A 160 7.34 -1.28 -1.04
CA THR A 160 8.42 -0.34 -0.70
C THR A 160 9.60 -0.56 -1.62
N ARG A 161 10.28 0.51 -2.00
CA ARG A 161 11.56 0.44 -2.71
C ARG A 161 12.61 1.27 -2.02
N GLN A 162 13.85 0.79 -2.08
CA GLN A 162 14.99 1.55 -1.59
C GLN A 162 15.37 2.67 -2.56
N VAL A 163 15.63 3.85 -2.01
CA VAL A 163 16.42 4.88 -2.68
C VAL A 163 17.52 5.33 -1.74
N SER A 164 18.73 5.44 -2.26
CA SER A 164 19.88 5.95 -1.54
C SER A 164 20.35 7.23 -2.21
N VAL A 165 20.58 8.27 -1.42
CA VAL A 165 21.05 9.58 -1.86
C VAL A 165 22.39 9.84 -1.18
N MET A 166 23.42 10.11 -1.98
CA MET A 166 24.75 10.44 -1.51
C MET A 166 25.08 11.87 -1.93
N LEU A 167 25.33 12.74 -0.96
CA LEU A 167 25.74 14.13 -1.17
C LEU A 167 27.25 14.23 -1.01
N GLY A 168 27.93 14.72 -2.04
CA GLY A 168 29.34 15.11 -2.00
C GLY A 168 29.53 16.59 -2.33
N ASP A 169 30.78 17.01 -2.44
CA ASP A 169 31.14 18.40 -2.75
C ASP A 169 30.82 18.72 -4.22
N GLY A 170 29.72 19.42 -4.47
CA GLY A 170 29.27 19.79 -5.82
C GLY A 170 28.50 18.71 -6.59
N TYR A 171 28.26 17.54 -6.00
CA TYR A 171 27.54 16.46 -6.69
C TYR A 171 26.59 15.66 -5.78
N VAL A 172 25.61 15.02 -6.41
CA VAL A 172 24.68 14.09 -5.77
C VAL A 172 24.65 12.79 -6.57
N VAL A 173 24.72 11.65 -5.89
CA VAL A 173 24.55 10.33 -6.50
C VAL A 173 23.31 9.68 -5.92
N THR A 174 22.40 9.21 -6.77
CA THR A 174 21.22 8.47 -6.36
C THR A 174 21.25 7.05 -6.87
N PHE A 175 20.97 6.10 -5.99
CA PHE A 175 20.82 4.68 -6.30
C PHE A 175 19.35 4.31 -6.11
N GLU A 176 18.71 3.86 -7.19
CA GLU A 176 17.27 3.57 -7.25
C GLU A 176 17.06 2.07 -7.52
N GLU A 177 16.35 1.34 -6.66
CA GLU A 177 16.02 -0.09 -6.89
C GLU A 177 15.23 -0.26 -8.20
N GLU A 178 14.27 0.64 -8.41
CA GLU A 178 13.56 0.89 -9.66
C GLU A 178 13.40 2.41 -9.84
N PRO A 179 13.13 2.90 -11.07
CA PRO A 179 12.97 4.34 -11.32
C PRO A 179 11.94 4.98 -10.39
N CYS A 180 12.40 5.89 -9.54
CA CYS A 180 11.59 6.59 -8.56
C CYS A 180 10.83 7.75 -9.23
N PRO A 181 9.47 7.73 -9.22
CA PRO A 181 8.67 8.79 -9.82
C PRO A 181 8.94 10.17 -9.21
N ALA A 182 9.25 10.24 -7.91
CA ALA A 182 9.58 11.48 -7.21
C ALA A 182 10.85 12.14 -7.77
N PHE A 183 11.91 11.36 -8.02
CA PHE A 183 13.14 11.87 -8.61
C PHE A 183 12.91 12.36 -10.04
N GLU A 184 12.04 11.71 -10.80
CA GLU A 184 11.69 12.17 -12.13
C GLU A 184 10.99 13.54 -12.13
N GLN A 185 10.22 13.87 -11.08
CA GLN A 185 9.68 15.22 -10.91
C GLN A 185 10.79 16.27 -10.70
N VAL A 186 11.80 15.94 -9.90
CA VAL A 186 12.97 16.79 -9.67
C VAL A 186 13.76 16.98 -10.96
N PHE A 187 14.00 15.90 -11.70
CA PHE A 187 14.66 15.94 -13.02
C PHE A 187 13.96 16.89 -13.99
N ARG A 188 12.64 16.79 -14.11
CA ARG A 188 11.84 17.72 -14.94
C ARG A 188 11.94 19.18 -14.48
N ARG A 189 12.01 19.43 -13.17
CA ARG A 189 12.20 20.80 -12.61
C ARG A 189 13.56 21.37 -13.01
N ILE A 190 14.61 20.56 -12.98
CA ILE A 190 15.94 20.98 -13.44
C ILE A 190 15.91 21.24 -14.94
N VAL A 191 15.41 20.31 -15.77
CA VAL A 191 15.36 20.46 -17.24
C VAL A 191 14.54 21.69 -17.68
N SER A 192 13.44 21.97 -17.01
CA SER A 192 12.60 23.15 -17.30
C SER A 192 13.13 24.47 -16.73
N GLY A 193 14.14 24.42 -15.85
CA GLY A 193 14.64 25.61 -15.13
C GLY A 193 13.61 26.18 -14.15
N ALA A 194 12.66 25.37 -13.69
CA ALA A 194 11.58 25.80 -12.83
C ALA A 194 12.07 26.09 -11.40
N GLY A 195 11.63 27.22 -10.84
CA GLY A 195 11.92 27.58 -9.45
C GLY A 195 13.37 28.01 -9.22
N ARG A 196 13.97 27.50 -8.14
CA ARG A 196 15.32 27.90 -7.68
C ARG A 196 16.38 26.81 -7.84
N ILE A 197 16.01 25.59 -8.28
CA ILE A 197 16.90 24.41 -8.21
C ILE A 197 18.23 24.58 -8.96
N ARG A 198 18.23 25.27 -10.11
CA ARG A 198 19.44 25.57 -10.89
C ARG A 198 20.37 26.63 -10.28
N ARG A 199 19.85 27.42 -9.34
CA ARG A 199 20.56 28.53 -8.67
C ARG A 199 21.14 28.12 -7.32
N MET A 200 20.87 26.89 -6.89
CA MET A 200 21.28 26.35 -5.59
C MET A 200 22.28 25.22 -5.81
N GLU A 201 22.99 24.86 -4.75
CA GLU A 201 24.07 23.87 -4.76
C GLU A 201 23.54 22.42 -4.56
N ALA A 202 24.45 21.46 -4.48
CA ALA A 202 24.16 20.03 -4.39
C ALA A 202 23.37 19.63 -3.11
N ASP A 203 23.53 20.39 -2.03
CA ASP A 203 22.79 20.23 -0.78
C ASP A 203 21.29 20.51 -0.94
N TYR A 204 20.93 21.53 -1.71
CA TYR A 204 19.55 21.84 -2.06
C TYR A 204 18.96 20.79 -2.98
N LEU A 205 19.73 20.25 -3.92
CA LEU A 205 19.29 19.11 -4.73
C LEU A 205 19.00 17.89 -3.85
N THR A 206 19.87 17.59 -2.89
CA THR A 206 19.67 16.50 -1.92
C THR A 206 18.39 16.72 -1.12
N TYR A 207 18.16 17.93 -0.60
CA TYR A 207 16.89 18.29 0.03
C TYR A 207 15.71 18.07 -0.92
N ALA A 208 15.76 18.57 -2.16
CA ALA A 208 14.65 18.48 -3.11
C ALA A 208 14.31 17.03 -3.49
N LEU A 209 15.30 16.14 -3.53
CA LEU A 209 15.10 14.71 -3.76
C LEU A 209 14.41 14.03 -2.56
N ILE A 210 14.88 14.30 -1.34
CA ILE A 210 14.26 13.74 -0.13
C ILE A 210 12.84 14.30 0.04
N ASP A 211 12.66 15.61 -0.16
CA ASP A 211 11.38 16.31 -0.11
C ASP A 211 10.38 15.71 -1.09
N ALA A 212 10.77 15.48 -2.34
CA ALA A 212 9.89 14.82 -3.32
C ALA A 212 9.48 13.40 -2.90
N VAL A 213 10.37 12.66 -2.22
CA VAL A 213 10.04 11.33 -1.67
C VAL A 213 9.10 11.46 -0.47
N VAL A 214 9.34 12.42 0.43
CA VAL A 214 8.46 12.67 1.59
C VAL A 214 7.07 13.13 1.14
N ASP A 215 6.99 14.00 0.14
CA ASP A 215 5.74 14.44 -0.47
C ASP A 215 4.93 13.27 -1.02
N SER A 216 5.60 12.26 -1.60
CA SER A 216 4.92 11.05 -2.08
C SER A 216 4.23 10.25 -0.97
N TYR A 217 4.67 10.39 0.29
CA TYR A 217 4.01 9.72 1.41
C TYR A 217 2.63 10.28 1.70
N PHE A 218 2.39 11.57 1.43
CA PHE A 218 1.06 12.16 1.58
C PHE A 218 0.07 11.51 0.63
N THR A 219 0.45 11.27 -0.63
CA THR A 219 -0.40 10.55 -1.59
C THR A 219 -0.78 9.15 -1.09
N VAL A 220 0.19 8.41 -0.55
CA VAL A 220 -0.08 7.07 0.03
C VAL A 220 -0.98 7.15 1.26
N LEU A 221 -0.82 8.16 2.10
CA LEU A 221 -1.69 8.37 3.27
C LEU A 221 -3.11 8.73 2.86
N ASP A 222 -3.28 9.59 1.86
CA ASP A 222 -4.59 9.97 1.31
C ASP A 222 -5.30 8.73 0.72
N ASP A 223 -4.59 7.89 -0.05
CA ASP A 223 -5.16 6.65 -0.61
C ASP A 223 -5.60 5.65 0.49
N LEU A 224 -4.84 5.57 1.58
CA LEU A 224 -5.17 4.75 2.74
C LEU A 224 -6.35 5.32 3.53
N ASP A 225 -6.43 6.64 3.69
CA ASP A 225 -7.54 7.32 4.36
C ASP A 225 -8.85 7.12 3.58
N ASP A 226 -8.83 7.40 2.27
CA ASP A 226 -9.96 7.16 1.35
C ASP A 226 -10.43 5.70 1.37
N ARG A 227 -9.50 4.75 1.54
CA ARG A 227 -9.86 3.33 1.68
C ARG A 227 -10.47 3.02 3.04
N LEU A 228 -9.97 3.65 4.09
CA LEU A 228 -10.47 3.47 5.44
C LEU A 228 -11.89 4.01 5.61
N GLU A 229 -12.16 5.21 5.08
CA GLU A 229 -13.50 5.80 5.08
C GLU A 229 -14.52 4.88 4.39
N ARG A 230 -14.15 4.29 3.24
CA ARG A 230 -15.00 3.31 2.54
C ARG A 230 -15.31 2.07 3.39
N LEU A 231 -14.32 1.54 4.11
CA LEU A 231 -14.53 0.39 5.00
C LEU A 231 -15.41 0.75 6.21
N GLU A 232 -15.32 1.99 6.70
CA GLU A 232 -16.19 2.49 7.77
C GLU A 232 -17.66 2.52 7.35
N ASP A 233 -17.94 3.04 6.16
CA ASP A 233 -19.29 3.03 5.58
C ASP A 233 -19.82 1.59 5.40
N GLU A 234 -18.96 0.65 4.98
CA GLU A 234 -19.33 -0.76 4.79
C GLU A 234 -19.65 -1.49 6.11
N VAL A 235 -18.93 -1.21 7.21
CA VAL A 235 -19.24 -1.78 8.54
C VAL A 235 -20.65 -1.42 9.00
N LEU A 236 -21.10 -0.22 8.66
CA LEU A 236 -22.41 0.29 9.09
C LEU A 236 -23.58 -0.33 8.31
N VAL A 237 -23.32 -0.99 7.17
CA VAL A 237 -24.36 -1.61 6.33
C VAL A 237 -24.62 -3.05 6.77
N GLU A 238 -25.84 -3.33 7.28
CA GLU A 238 -26.25 -4.65 7.82
C GLU A 238 -26.06 -5.85 6.86
N THR A 239 -26.01 -5.60 5.55
CA THR A 239 -25.93 -6.64 4.51
C THR A 239 -24.55 -6.76 3.86
N ALA A 240 -23.54 -6.06 4.36
CA ALA A 240 -22.21 -6.07 3.78
C ALA A 240 -21.57 -7.48 3.80
N PRO A 241 -20.73 -7.81 2.80
CA PRO A 241 -19.90 -9.00 2.81
C PRO A 241 -18.92 -9.00 4.00
N ASP A 242 -18.26 -10.13 4.26
CA ASP A 242 -17.23 -10.21 5.30
C ASP A 242 -15.98 -9.42 4.87
N ILE A 243 -15.88 -8.18 5.36
CA ILE A 243 -14.77 -7.26 5.10
C ILE A 243 -13.58 -7.46 6.06
N SER A 244 -13.58 -8.52 6.88
CA SER A 244 -12.51 -8.77 7.86
C SER A 244 -11.13 -8.85 7.21
N ALA A 245 -11.04 -9.44 6.01
CA ALA A 245 -9.77 -9.56 5.29
C ALA A 245 -9.19 -8.19 4.91
N GLU A 246 -10.04 -7.26 4.47
CA GLU A 246 -9.66 -5.92 4.05
C GLU A 246 -9.23 -5.06 5.24
N ILE A 247 -9.98 -5.11 6.35
CA ILE A 247 -9.60 -4.45 7.62
C ILE A 247 -8.22 -4.95 8.09
N GLN A 248 -7.97 -6.26 8.00
CA GLN A 248 -6.68 -6.81 8.41
C GLN A 248 -5.54 -6.44 7.44
N SER A 249 -5.80 -6.34 6.13
CA SER A 249 -4.82 -5.84 5.15
C SER A 249 -4.43 -4.40 5.48
N MET A 250 -5.42 -3.51 5.66
CA MET A 250 -5.21 -2.11 6.05
C MET A 250 -4.41 -2.00 7.35
N ARG A 251 -4.76 -2.81 8.36
CA ARG A 251 -4.03 -2.84 9.64
C ARG A 251 -2.57 -3.23 9.45
N ARG A 252 -2.29 -4.27 8.65
CA ARG A 252 -0.90 -4.70 8.37
C ARG A 252 -0.12 -3.61 7.65
N ALA A 253 -0.72 -3.00 6.64
CA ALA A 253 -0.11 -1.91 5.86
C ALA A 253 0.28 -0.73 6.76
N LEU A 254 -0.62 -0.24 7.61
CA LEU A 254 -0.36 0.89 8.52
C LEU A 254 0.68 0.57 9.61
N ILE A 255 0.70 -0.67 10.14
CA ILE A 255 1.73 -1.11 11.08
C ILE A 255 3.11 -1.10 10.39
N PHE A 256 3.17 -1.63 9.17
CA PHE A 256 4.40 -1.69 8.39
C PHE A 256 4.89 -0.30 8.01
N LEU A 257 4.01 0.57 7.49
CA LEU A 257 4.30 1.98 7.18
C LEU A 257 4.82 2.72 8.41
N GLY A 258 4.10 2.64 9.54
CA GLY A 258 4.52 3.30 10.79
C GLY A 258 5.86 2.79 11.34
N GLY A 259 6.24 1.55 11.03
CA GLY A 259 7.55 0.97 11.33
C GLY A 259 8.68 1.60 10.50
N LEU A 260 8.42 1.99 9.25
CA LEU A 260 9.39 2.58 8.32
C LEU A 260 9.46 4.11 8.42
N LEU A 261 8.35 4.79 8.69
CA LEU A 261 8.32 6.25 8.84
C LEU A 261 9.17 6.76 10.02
N ARG A 262 9.23 5.99 11.12
CA ARG A 262 10.04 6.35 12.31
C ARG A 262 11.53 6.48 12.02
N PRO A 263 12.21 5.49 11.41
CA PRO A 263 13.62 5.64 11.03
C PRO A 263 13.83 6.69 9.95
N ILE A 264 12.90 6.88 8.99
CA ILE A 264 12.99 7.96 8.00
C ILE A 264 12.98 9.33 8.70
N ARG A 265 12.07 9.54 9.66
CA ARG A 265 12.07 10.75 10.48
C ARG A 265 13.39 10.92 11.22
N GLY A 266 13.98 9.83 11.72
CA GLY A 266 15.31 9.84 12.34
C GLY A 266 16.41 10.30 11.38
N ALA A 267 16.39 9.84 10.13
CA ALA A 267 17.34 10.26 9.09
C ALA A 267 17.16 11.73 8.71
N VAL A 268 15.90 12.20 8.54
CA VAL A 268 15.60 13.61 8.27
C VAL A 268 16.01 14.52 9.43
N GLU A 269 15.79 14.08 10.66
CA GLU A 269 16.22 14.79 11.85
C GLU A 269 17.75 14.87 11.95
N ALA A 270 18.45 13.77 11.61
CA ALA A 270 19.89 13.77 11.53
C ALA A 270 20.40 14.72 10.43
N PHE A 271 19.70 14.80 9.30
CA PHE A 271 20.04 15.74 8.22
C PHE A 271 19.86 17.19 8.66
N HIS A 272 18.78 17.49 9.38
CA HIS A 272 18.53 18.84 9.92
C HIS A 272 19.60 19.28 10.94
N ARG A 273 20.13 18.34 11.74
CA ARG A 273 21.17 18.62 12.75
C ARG A 273 22.60 18.46 12.23
N CYS A 274 22.77 18.05 10.99
CA CYS A 274 24.07 17.76 10.41
C CYS A 274 24.91 19.04 10.37
N ASP A 275 26.08 19.01 10.98
CA ASP A 275 27.03 20.12 11.02
C ASP A 275 28.25 19.74 10.17
N THR A 276 28.08 19.81 8.85
CA THR A 276 29.10 19.44 7.86
C THR A 276 29.32 20.56 6.86
N THR A 277 30.51 20.61 6.27
CA THR A 277 30.82 21.59 5.21
C THR A 277 30.07 21.36 3.91
N LEU A 278 29.43 20.18 3.77
CA LEU A 278 28.63 19.81 2.59
C LEU A 278 27.24 20.44 2.60
N VAL A 279 26.77 20.92 3.76
CA VAL A 279 25.46 21.55 3.90
C VAL A 279 25.66 23.04 4.13
N SER A 280 25.11 23.87 3.25
CA SER A 280 25.29 25.32 3.33
C SER A 280 24.46 25.95 4.46
N ASP A 281 24.91 27.11 4.94
CA ASP A 281 24.23 27.90 5.99
C ASP A 281 22.80 28.32 5.62
N GLY A 282 22.45 28.28 4.32
CA GLY A 282 21.11 28.59 3.81
C GLY A 282 20.10 27.45 3.97
N MET A 283 20.55 26.23 4.26
CA MET A 283 19.69 25.04 4.36
C MET A 283 18.79 24.87 5.58
N PRO A 284 19.03 25.50 6.76
CA PRO A 284 18.20 25.27 7.95
C PRO A 284 16.71 25.57 7.77
N ALA A 285 16.32 26.47 6.85
CA ALA A 285 14.92 26.74 6.56
C ALA A 285 14.25 25.57 5.81
N TYR A 286 14.93 25.00 4.82
CA TYR A 286 14.41 23.90 4.00
C TYR A 286 14.44 22.57 4.76
N THR A 287 15.51 22.28 5.49
CA THR A 287 15.59 21.05 6.30
C THR A 287 14.61 21.07 7.47
N ARG A 288 14.27 22.26 8.00
CA ARG A 288 13.18 22.44 8.97
C ARG A 288 11.83 22.10 8.36
N ASP A 289 11.54 22.61 7.17
CA ASP A 289 10.29 22.33 6.46
C ASP A 289 10.12 20.83 6.18
N LEU A 290 11.16 20.18 5.65
CA LEU A 290 11.20 18.74 5.44
C LEU A 290 10.95 17.94 6.73
N ARG A 291 11.56 18.38 7.83
CA ARG A 291 11.36 17.77 9.14
C ARG A 291 9.92 17.93 9.61
N ASP A 292 9.35 19.11 9.47
CA ASP A 292 7.98 19.41 9.89
C ASP A 292 6.98 18.59 9.05
N HIS A 293 7.22 18.43 7.74
CA HIS A 293 6.47 17.49 6.87
C HIS A 293 6.57 16.05 7.37
N MET A 294 7.78 15.58 7.72
CA MET A 294 7.95 14.24 8.28
C MET A 294 7.23 14.03 9.61
N TYR A 295 7.14 15.05 10.48
CA TYR A 295 6.34 14.97 11.69
C TYR A 295 4.86 14.81 11.36
N TYR A 296 4.35 15.61 10.43
CA TYR A 296 2.97 15.49 9.97
C TYR A 296 2.65 14.10 9.41
N VAL A 297 3.50 13.58 8.51
CA VAL A 297 3.32 12.24 7.92
C VAL A 297 3.29 11.14 8.99
N VAL A 298 4.18 11.21 9.99
CA VAL A 298 4.21 10.24 11.09
C VAL A 298 2.93 10.32 11.94
N ASP A 299 2.45 11.53 12.23
CA ASP A 299 1.25 11.74 13.02
C ASP A 299 -0.02 11.30 12.27
N ALA A 300 -0.12 11.63 10.97
CA ALA A 300 -1.22 11.17 10.11
C ALA A 300 -1.28 9.63 10.02
N ALA A 301 -0.14 8.96 9.79
CA ALA A 301 -0.07 7.50 9.79
C ALA A 301 -0.48 6.91 11.16
N GLN A 302 -0.15 7.59 12.26
CA GLN A 302 -0.54 7.19 13.61
C GLN A 302 -2.06 7.30 13.82
N THR A 303 -2.67 8.38 13.33
CA THR A 303 -4.13 8.59 13.36
C THR A 303 -4.85 7.51 12.56
N LEU A 304 -4.44 7.24 11.32
CA LEU A 304 -5.03 6.17 10.51
C LEU A 304 -4.97 4.81 11.21
N ARG A 305 -3.85 4.51 11.89
CA ARG A 305 -3.69 3.26 12.65
C ARG A 305 -4.65 3.16 13.83
N GLU A 306 -4.95 4.27 14.49
CA GLU A 306 -5.94 4.34 15.56
C GLU A 306 -7.36 4.17 15.00
N THR A 307 -7.68 4.83 13.89
CA THR A 307 -8.97 4.70 13.21
C THR A 307 -9.23 3.25 12.76
N VAL A 308 -8.24 2.56 12.16
CA VAL A 308 -8.38 1.13 11.80
C VAL A 308 -8.64 0.25 13.03
N ALA A 309 -8.04 0.57 14.18
CA ALA A 309 -8.30 -0.18 15.41
C ALA A 309 -9.74 0.02 15.88
N VAL A 310 -10.25 1.25 15.87
CA VAL A 310 -11.65 1.56 16.18
C VAL A 310 -12.59 0.86 15.21
N LEU A 311 -12.29 0.89 13.91
CA LEU A 311 -13.07 0.21 12.88
C LEU A 311 -13.14 -1.31 13.12
N THR A 312 -12.02 -1.92 13.53
CA THR A 312 -11.97 -3.35 13.88
C THR A 312 -12.94 -3.66 15.02
N ASP A 313 -12.96 -2.83 16.07
CA ASP A 313 -13.86 -3.00 17.21
C ASP A 313 -15.33 -2.78 16.83
N MET A 314 -15.61 -1.79 15.97
CA MET A 314 -16.95 -1.54 15.41
C MET A 314 -17.46 -2.73 14.60
N HIS A 315 -16.62 -3.32 13.75
CA HIS A 315 -16.95 -4.52 12.96
C HIS A 315 -17.31 -5.70 13.87
N LEU A 316 -16.50 -5.96 14.91
CA LEU A 316 -16.77 -7.02 15.89
C LEU A 316 -18.10 -6.79 16.64
N ALA A 317 -18.38 -5.54 17.01
CA ALA A 317 -19.64 -5.17 17.65
C ALA A 317 -20.85 -5.37 16.70
N ALA A 318 -20.72 -4.99 15.43
CA ALA A 318 -21.75 -5.21 14.41
C ALA A 318 -22.03 -6.70 14.20
N MET A 319 -20.98 -7.53 14.09
CA MET A 319 -21.11 -8.99 13.99
C MET A 319 -21.80 -9.61 15.22
N ALA A 320 -21.45 -9.14 16.43
CA ALA A 320 -22.10 -9.59 17.66
C ALA A 320 -23.59 -9.21 17.70
N ASN A 321 -23.93 -7.99 17.28
CA ASN A 321 -25.32 -7.55 17.19
C ASN A 321 -26.14 -8.38 16.20
N ARG A 322 -25.59 -8.65 15.02
CA ARG A 322 -26.22 -9.52 14.02
C ARG A 322 -26.45 -10.93 14.55
N THR A 323 -25.47 -11.49 15.26
CA THR A 323 -25.59 -12.81 15.91
C THR A 323 -26.69 -12.79 16.98
N ASN A 324 -26.73 -11.74 17.81
CA ASN A 324 -27.78 -11.55 18.81
C ASN A 324 -29.18 -11.43 18.19
N GLU A 325 -29.31 -10.77 17.03
CA GLU A 325 -30.57 -10.66 16.32
C GLU A 325 -31.04 -12.00 15.77
N VAL A 326 -30.16 -12.76 15.11
CA VAL A 326 -30.47 -14.11 14.61
C VAL A 326 -30.90 -15.01 15.77
N MET A 327 -30.18 -14.98 16.89
CA MET A 327 -30.54 -15.72 18.10
C MET A 327 -31.89 -15.28 18.67
N ARG A 328 -32.20 -13.97 18.65
CA ARG A 328 -33.50 -13.44 19.10
C ARG A 328 -34.64 -13.97 18.23
N VAL A 329 -34.50 -13.93 16.90
CA VAL A 329 -35.51 -14.44 15.96
C VAL A 329 -35.74 -15.95 16.17
N LEU A 330 -34.67 -16.73 16.25
CA LEU A 330 -34.77 -18.18 16.50
C LEU A 330 -35.45 -18.47 17.85
N THR A 331 -35.12 -17.70 18.89
CA THR A 331 -35.73 -17.85 20.22
C THR A 331 -37.22 -17.50 20.22
N ILE A 332 -37.63 -16.45 19.50
CA ILE A 332 -39.05 -16.10 19.36
C ILE A 332 -39.81 -17.23 18.69
N ILE A 333 -39.30 -17.75 17.57
CA ILE A 333 -39.91 -18.87 16.83
C ILE A 333 -39.99 -20.11 17.74
N ALA A 334 -38.88 -20.52 18.36
CA ALA A 334 -38.83 -21.70 19.22
C ALA A 334 -39.77 -21.57 20.44
N THR A 335 -39.79 -20.42 21.10
CA THR A 335 -40.65 -20.20 22.28
C THR A 335 -42.14 -20.26 21.94
N ILE A 336 -42.52 -19.88 20.72
CA ILE A 336 -43.91 -20.02 20.24
C ILE A 336 -44.21 -21.48 19.90
N PHE A 337 -43.33 -22.17 19.18
CA PHE A 337 -43.61 -23.53 18.71
C PHE A 337 -43.48 -24.61 19.79
N ILE A 338 -42.51 -24.56 20.70
CA ILE A 338 -42.26 -25.62 21.68
C ILE A 338 -43.52 -25.98 22.51
N PRO A 339 -44.26 -25.02 23.12
CA PRO A 339 -45.49 -25.32 23.84
C PRO A 339 -46.61 -25.85 22.94
N LEU A 340 -46.73 -25.33 21.71
CA LEU A 340 -47.74 -25.77 20.75
C LEU A 340 -47.48 -27.20 20.28
N THR A 341 -46.22 -27.52 19.97
CA THR A 341 -45.81 -28.87 19.60
C THR A 341 -45.96 -29.84 20.77
N PHE A 342 -45.77 -29.37 22.00
CA PHE A 342 -46.01 -30.18 23.20
C PHE A 342 -47.49 -30.52 23.36
N ILE A 343 -48.39 -29.53 23.22
CA ILE A 343 -49.85 -29.76 23.27
C ILE A 343 -50.28 -30.70 22.15
N ALA A 344 -49.85 -30.45 20.90
CA ALA A 344 -50.15 -31.32 19.77
C ALA A 344 -49.58 -32.74 19.98
N GLY A 345 -48.41 -32.85 20.59
CA GLY A 345 -47.76 -34.12 20.96
C GLY A 345 -48.61 -34.93 21.93
N ILE A 346 -49.09 -34.32 23.03
CA ILE A 346 -49.97 -34.97 24.02
C ILE A 346 -51.21 -35.56 23.34
N TYR A 347 -51.92 -34.75 22.55
CA TYR A 347 -53.14 -35.20 21.87
C TYR A 347 -52.88 -36.09 20.64
N GLY A 348 -51.63 -36.24 20.22
CA GLY A 348 -51.19 -37.20 19.21
C GLY A 348 -50.83 -38.59 19.78
N MET A 349 -50.89 -38.76 21.10
CA MET A 349 -50.60 -40.04 21.76
C MET A 349 -51.80 -40.99 21.71
N ASN A 350 -51.56 -42.26 21.43
CA ASN A 350 -52.60 -43.31 21.38
C ASN A 350 -52.95 -43.84 22.79
N PHE A 351 -53.58 -43.02 23.64
CA PHE A 351 -54.11 -43.49 24.94
C PHE A 351 -55.61 -43.78 24.88
N GLU A 352 -56.04 -44.85 25.56
CA GLU A 352 -57.46 -45.24 25.65
C GLU A 352 -58.28 -44.38 26.62
N HIS A 353 -57.66 -43.85 27.68
CA HIS A 353 -58.34 -43.10 28.75
C HIS A 353 -57.97 -41.61 28.72
N MET A 354 -58.43 -40.88 27.69
CA MET A 354 -58.44 -39.40 27.71
C MET A 354 -59.87 -38.88 27.87
N PRO A 355 -60.23 -38.26 29.01
CA PRO A 355 -61.60 -37.82 29.28
C PRO A 355 -62.11 -36.76 28.29
N GLU A 356 -61.23 -36.10 27.54
CA GLU A 356 -61.57 -35.05 26.58
C GLU A 356 -61.94 -35.58 25.18
N LEU A 357 -61.50 -36.77 24.79
CA LEU A 357 -61.72 -37.35 23.44
C LEU A 357 -63.20 -37.52 23.02
N PRO A 358 -64.15 -37.94 23.89
CA PRO A 358 -65.54 -38.17 23.47
C PRO A 358 -66.34 -36.86 23.27
N LEU A 359 -65.79 -35.69 23.64
CA LEU A 359 -66.46 -34.41 23.48
C LEU A 359 -66.35 -33.89 22.04
N PRO A 360 -67.46 -33.64 21.31
CA PRO A 360 -67.41 -33.20 19.91
C PRO A 360 -66.74 -31.83 19.70
N TRP A 361 -66.61 -31.03 20.76
CA TRP A 361 -65.97 -29.72 20.73
C TRP A 361 -64.51 -29.74 21.19
N ALA A 362 -63.95 -30.88 21.57
CA ALA A 362 -62.59 -30.95 22.12
C ALA A 362 -61.52 -30.47 21.13
N TYR A 363 -61.59 -30.91 19.87
CA TYR A 363 -60.62 -30.49 18.84
C TYR A 363 -60.62 -28.97 18.56
N PRO A 364 -61.78 -28.32 18.30
CA PRO A 364 -61.85 -26.86 18.21
C PRO A 364 -61.38 -26.12 19.48
N VAL A 365 -61.69 -26.65 20.67
CA VAL A 365 -61.26 -26.04 21.94
C VAL A 365 -59.74 -26.08 22.08
N VAL A 366 -59.09 -27.21 21.79
CA VAL A 366 -57.61 -27.34 21.83
C VAL A 366 -56.94 -26.41 20.83
N LEU A 367 -57.48 -26.30 19.61
CA LEU A 367 -57.02 -25.30 18.62
C LEU A 367 -57.16 -23.87 19.14
N GLY A 368 -58.26 -23.55 19.81
CA GLY A 368 -58.48 -22.25 20.46
C GLY A 368 -57.44 -21.96 21.55
N VAL A 369 -57.16 -22.94 22.43
CA VAL A 369 -56.13 -22.82 23.47
C VAL A 369 -54.75 -22.59 22.84
N MET A 370 -54.39 -23.36 21.81
CA MET A 370 -53.13 -23.18 21.07
C MET A 370 -53.03 -21.79 20.44
N ALA A 371 -54.10 -21.29 19.82
CA ALA A 371 -54.14 -19.93 19.26
C ALA A 371 -53.98 -18.85 20.35
N VAL A 372 -54.59 -19.03 21.52
CA VAL A 372 -54.45 -18.12 22.67
C VAL A 372 -53.01 -18.12 23.17
N VAL A 373 -52.37 -19.28 23.32
CA VAL A 373 -50.96 -19.39 23.75
C VAL A 373 -50.03 -18.68 22.75
N ALA A 374 -50.20 -18.94 21.46
CA ALA A 374 -49.40 -18.29 20.41
C ALA A 374 -49.55 -16.75 20.44
N THR A 375 -50.79 -16.28 20.55
CA THR A 375 -51.11 -14.84 20.59
C THR A 375 -50.58 -14.18 21.87
N ALA A 376 -50.68 -14.86 23.01
CA ALA A 376 -50.15 -14.38 24.29
C ALA A 376 -48.62 -14.23 24.25
N MET A 377 -47.92 -15.21 23.66
CA MET A 377 -46.46 -15.15 23.48
C MET A 377 -46.05 -14.02 22.53
N LEU A 378 -46.75 -13.85 21.39
CA LEU A 378 -46.52 -12.73 20.48
C LEU A 378 -46.73 -11.38 21.16
N ALA A 379 -47.81 -11.23 21.93
CA ALA A 379 -48.08 -10.01 22.70
C ALA A 379 -47.00 -9.73 23.75
N TYR A 380 -46.51 -10.78 24.43
CA TYR A 380 -45.41 -10.69 25.38
C TYR A 380 -44.12 -10.19 24.72
N PHE A 381 -43.72 -10.78 23.59
CA PHE A 381 -42.50 -10.37 22.87
C PHE A 381 -42.61 -8.96 22.28
N ARG A 382 -43.78 -8.58 21.76
CA ARG A 382 -44.05 -7.21 21.29
C ARG A 382 -43.94 -6.19 22.42
N ARG A 383 -44.45 -6.51 23.62
CA ARG A 383 -44.32 -5.65 24.81
C ARG A 383 -42.86 -5.47 25.24
N LYS A 384 -42.03 -6.50 25.04
CA LYS A 384 -40.60 -6.48 25.38
C LYS A 384 -39.72 -5.80 24.30
N ARG A 385 -40.31 -5.29 23.21
CA ARG A 385 -39.61 -4.72 22.04
C ARG A 385 -38.63 -5.69 21.38
N TRP A 386 -38.94 -6.98 21.41
CA TRP A 386 -38.18 -8.00 20.70
C TRP A 386 -38.72 -8.21 19.27
N LEU A 387 -39.82 -7.53 18.96
CA LEU A 387 -40.65 -7.61 17.76
C LEU A 387 -41.03 -6.19 17.32
#